data_AF-A0A0F9D2Q6-F1
#
_entry.id   AF-A0A0F9D2Q6-F1
#
_cell.length_a   1.000
_cell.length_b   1.000
_cell.length_c   1.000
_cell.angle_alpha   90.00
_cell.angle_beta   90.00
_cell.angle_gamma   90.00
#
_symmetry.space_group_name_H-M   'P 1'
#
loop_
_entity.id
_entity.type
_entity.pdbx_description
1 polymer ?
#
loop_
_entity_poly.entity_id
_entity_poly.type
_entity_poly.pdbx_seq_one_letter_code
_entity_poly.pdbx_strand_id
1 'polypeptide(L)'
;MKTKKCSGCKKTKQYKNFNKNKNSFDGLQQYCRDCQKEYRLNNKERYNESAKKWYRKNTKYCLELKKKWVEQNQERTKQNRASWYKNNRDKSLLSSKKWRENNPEKVKDNSKSWNNKNKEYISQKDKERYNNNKEYFSNKNKKWCKENPEKARERGKRRRAKKKNINENYTITDEQITLKEFNYKCYNCESNNKLEIDHHLCLNDGYPLTLQNAVILCKPCNSSKGSKSPNNFYSKIKLQILQNKLQKISTKYAKNCI
;
A
#
# COMPACT_ATOMS: atom_id res chain seq x y z
N MET A 1 13.81 -8.15 78.47
CA MET A 1 13.36 -8.40 77.08
C MET A 1 13.10 -9.88 76.88
N LYS A 2 12.01 -10.30 76.20
CA LYS A 2 11.69 -11.74 75.99
C LYS A 2 12.61 -12.39 74.95
N THR A 3 13.13 -13.59 75.25
CA THR A 3 14.11 -14.32 74.43
C THR A 3 13.71 -15.78 74.21
N LYS A 4 14.07 -16.36 73.05
CA LYS A 4 13.80 -17.75 72.65
C LYS A 4 15.06 -18.39 72.09
N LYS A 5 15.27 -19.68 72.39
CA LYS A 5 16.35 -20.48 71.78
C LYS A 5 15.95 -20.96 70.40
N CYS A 6 16.78 -20.69 69.39
CA CYS A 6 16.54 -21.16 68.01
C CYS A 6 16.92 -22.64 67.87
N SER A 7 16.03 -23.47 67.33
CA SER A 7 16.32 -24.90 67.13
C SER A 7 17.37 -25.19 66.04
N GLY A 8 17.65 -24.21 65.16
CA GLY A 8 18.60 -24.34 64.05
C GLY A 8 20.03 -24.05 64.50
N CYS A 9 20.32 -22.79 64.84
CA CYS A 9 21.66 -22.38 65.28
C CYS A 9 21.91 -22.55 66.79
N LYS A 10 20.92 -23.05 67.55
CA LYS A 10 20.99 -23.31 69.00
C LYS A 10 21.26 -22.09 69.90
N LYS A 11 21.32 -20.87 69.34
CA LYS A 11 21.53 -19.60 70.06
C LYS A 11 20.22 -19.04 70.64
N THR A 12 20.30 -18.43 71.83
CA THR A 12 19.22 -17.63 72.42
C THR A 12 19.17 -16.26 71.76
N LYS A 13 18.02 -15.90 71.17
CA LYS A 13 17.82 -14.63 70.45
C LYS A 13 16.56 -13.92 70.95
N GLN A 14 16.51 -12.62 70.75
CA GLN A 14 15.30 -11.82 71.03
C GLN A 14 14.13 -12.27 70.16
N TYR A 15 12.90 -12.16 70.68
CA TYR A 15 11.67 -12.52 69.97
C TYR A 15 11.54 -11.89 68.58
N LYS A 16 12.01 -10.64 68.39
CA LYS A 16 12.00 -9.93 67.09
C LYS A 16 12.78 -10.65 65.98
N ASN A 17 13.70 -11.53 66.34
CA ASN A 17 14.52 -12.31 65.40
C ASN A 17 13.81 -13.60 64.94
N PHE A 18 12.59 -13.83 65.39
CA PHE A 18 11.75 -14.93 64.95
C PHE A 18 10.55 -14.39 64.17
N ASN A 19 10.05 -15.19 63.23
CA ASN A 19 8.80 -14.89 62.55
C ASN A 19 7.62 -15.34 63.41
N LYS A 20 6.46 -14.71 63.24
CA LYS A 20 5.25 -15.11 63.94
C LYS A 20 4.79 -16.49 63.45
N ASN A 21 4.30 -17.30 64.37
CA ASN A 21 3.64 -18.57 64.08
C ASN A 21 2.40 -18.70 64.97
N LYS A 22 1.22 -18.50 64.39
CA LYS A 22 -0.05 -18.58 65.14
C LYS A 22 -0.34 -19.96 65.75
N ASN A 23 0.34 -21.00 65.25
CA ASN A 23 0.16 -22.38 65.71
C ASN A 23 1.16 -22.79 66.80
N SER A 24 2.10 -21.90 67.19
CA SER A 24 3.01 -22.20 68.31
C SER A 24 2.49 -21.58 69.60
N PHE A 25 2.77 -22.25 70.72
CA PHE A 25 2.37 -21.81 72.06
C PHE A 25 2.78 -20.36 72.37
N ASP A 26 3.97 -19.96 71.97
CA ASP A 26 4.50 -18.62 72.20
C ASP A 26 4.30 -17.65 71.01
N GLY A 27 3.55 -18.06 69.99
CA GLY A 27 3.29 -17.28 68.80
C GLY A 27 4.50 -17.05 67.88
N LEU A 28 5.63 -17.73 68.11
CA LEU A 28 6.88 -17.59 67.35
C LEU A 28 7.39 -18.89 66.73
N GLN A 29 7.93 -18.78 65.52
CA GLN A 29 8.61 -19.87 64.82
C GLN A 29 9.76 -20.48 65.66
N GLN A 30 10.03 -21.76 65.45
CA GLN A 30 11.12 -22.48 66.13
C GLN A 30 12.53 -22.07 65.65
N TYR A 31 12.63 -21.65 64.38
CA TYR A 31 13.87 -21.18 63.76
C TYR A 31 13.87 -19.66 63.69
N CYS A 32 15.03 -19.05 63.96
CA CYS A 32 15.23 -17.62 63.76
C CYS A 32 15.21 -17.25 62.26
N ARG A 33 14.97 -15.98 61.96
CA ARG A 33 14.89 -15.44 60.58
C ARG A 33 16.10 -15.79 59.73
N ASP A 34 17.30 -15.78 60.32
CA ASP A 34 18.55 -16.11 59.62
C ASP A 34 18.57 -17.58 59.17
N CYS A 35 18.31 -18.51 60.10
CA CYS A 35 18.23 -19.94 59.78
C CYS A 35 17.12 -20.24 58.77
N GLN A 36 15.98 -19.54 58.82
CA GLN A 36 14.91 -19.67 57.81
C GLN A 36 15.33 -19.11 56.45
N LYS A 37 16.12 -18.02 56.42
CA LYS A 37 16.65 -17.46 55.17
C LYS A 37 17.63 -18.43 54.53
N GLU A 38 18.57 -18.95 55.31
CA GLU A 38 19.56 -19.94 54.88
C GLU A 38 18.88 -21.22 54.37
N TYR A 39 17.92 -21.77 55.11
CA TYR A 39 17.15 -22.93 54.69
C TYR A 39 16.43 -22.69 53.34
N ARG A 40 15.82 -21.51 53.16
CA ARG A 40 15.17 -21.13 51.89
C ARG A 40 16.16 -20.98 50.74
N LEU A 41 17.37 -20.47 50.99
CA LEU A 41 18.42 -20.35 49.99
C LEU A 41 18.92 -21.73 49.56
N ASN A 42 19.21 -22.61 50.52
CA ASN A 42 19.71 -23.97 50.25
C ASN A 42 18.67 -24.84 49.54
N ASN A 43 17.37 -24.52 49.67
CA ASN A 43 16.27 -25.23 48.99
C ASN A 43 15.64 -24.42 47.85
N LYS A 44 16.29 -23.34 47.40
CA LYS A 44 15.72 -22.41 46.41
C LYS A 44 15.32 -23.11 45.12
N GLU A 45 16.15 -24.01 44.62
CA GLU A 45 15.89 -24.75 43.37
C GLU A 45 14.68 -25.65 43.51
N ARG A 46 14.62 -26.46 44.58
CA ARG A 46 13.46 -27.31 44.88
C ARG A 46 12.15 -26.51 44.96
N TYR A 47 12.16 -25.36 45.62
CA TYR A 47 10.97 -24.49 45.68
C TYR A 47 10.60 -23.93 44.30
N ASN A 48 11.58 -23.49 43.52
CA ASN A 48 11.35 -22.98 42.17
C ASN A 48 10.80 -24.06 41.24
N GLU A 49 11.32 -25.28 41.30
CA GLU A 49 10.82 -26.41 40.51
C GLU A 49 9.40 -26.78 40.91
N SER A 50 9.11 -26.83 42.21
CA SER A 50 7.77 -27.08 42.73
C SER A 50 6.79 -26.00 42.25
N ALA A 51 7.19 -24.73 42.29
CA ALA A 51 6.41 -23.60 41.79
C ALA A 51 6.19 -23.68 40.27
N LYS A 52 7.21 -24.03 39.48
CA LYS A 52 7.09 -24.24 38.03
C LYS A 52 6.14 -25.38 37.70
N LYS A 53 6.25 -26.51 38.40
CA LYS A 53 5.36 -27.68 38.23
C LYS A 53 3.92 -27.30 38.57
N TRP A 54 3.72 -26.58 39.66
CA TRP A 54 2.39 -26.07 40.04
C TRP A 54 1.84 -25.10 38.99
N TYR A 55 2.63 -24.13 38.51
CA TYR A 55 2.19 -23.17 37.48
C TYR A 55 1.80 -23.89 36.20
N ARG A 56 2.62 -24.84 35.71
CA ARG A 56 2.30 -25.62 34.50
C ARG A 56 0.96 -26.35 34.65
N LYS A 57 0.76 -27.04 35.77
CA LYS A 57 -0.51 -27.76 36.06
C LYS A 57 -1.70 -26.80 36.21
N ASN A 58 -1.47 -25.58 36.67
CA ASN A 58 -2.50 -24.58 36.96
C ASN A 58 -2.46 -23.38 36.00
N THR A 59 -1.98 -23.57 34.78
CA THR A 59 -1.73 -22.46 33.84
C THR A 59 -3.01 -21.66 33.60
N LYS A 60 -4.13 -22.34 33.32
CA LYS A 60 -5.43 -21.70 33.09
C LYS A 60 -5.87 -20.85 34.28
N TYR A 61 -5.79 -21.40 35.49
CA TYR A 61 -6.12 -20.69 36.74
C TYR A 61 -5.26 -19.44 36.95
N CYS A 62 -3.95 -19.54 36.73
CA CYS A 62 -3.03 -18.41 36.88
C CYS A 62 -3.32 -17.29 35.87
N LEU A 63 -3.64 -17.66 34.62
CA LEU A 63 -4.03 -16.71 33.58
C LEU A 63 -5.36 -16.02 33.90
N GLU A 64 -6.33 -16.77 34.43
CA GLU A 64 -7.63 -16.24 34.89
C GLU A 64 -7.45 -15.19 36.00
N LEU A 65 -6.65 -15.52 37.02
CA LEU A 65 -6.32 -14.57 38.10
C LEU A 65 -5.61 -13.33 37.58
N LYS A 66 -4.64 -13.50 36.68
CA LYS A 66 -3.93 -12.37 36.05
C LYS A 66 -4.89 -11.47 35.27
N LYS A 67 -5.81 -12.08 34.51
CA LYS A 67 -6.83 -11.35 33.75
C LYS A 67 -7.71 -10.51 34.67
N LYS A 68 -8.28 -11.11 35.73
CA LYS A 68 -9.08 -10.41 36.73
C LYS A 68 -8.31 -9.27 37.39
N TRP A 69 -7.05 -9.49 37.74
CA TRP A 69 -6.21 -8.45 38.32
C TRP A 69 -6.00 -7.28 37.35
N VAL A 70 -5.71 -7.54 36.08
CA VAL A 70 -5.54 -6.49 35.05
C VAL A 70 -6.84 -5.73 34.83
N GLU A 71 -7.99 -6.41 34.82
CA GLU A 71 -9.31 -5.78 34.69
C GLU A 71 -9.63 -4.86 35.87
N GLN A 72 -9.32 -5.27 37.09
CA GLN A 72 -9.48 -4.45 38.30
C GLN A 72 -8.44 -3.33 38.41
N ASN A 73 -7.30 -3.47 37.71
CA ASN A 73 -6.16 -2.53 37.78
C ASN A 73 -5.81 -1.97 36.40
N GLN A 74 -6.81 -1.65 35.57
CA GLN A 74 -6.57 -1.20 34.20
C GLN A 74 -5.75 0.09 34.16
N GLU A 75 -6.11 1.08 34.96
CA GLU A 75 -5.42 2.37 34.99
C GLU A 75 -3.97 2.22 35.47
N ARG A 76 -3.75 1.46 36.54
CA ARG A 76 -2.39 1.13 37.00
C ARG A 76 -1.58 0.41 35.92
N THR A 77 -2.21 -0.52 35.20
CA THR A 77 -1.58 -1.25 34.10
C THR A 77 -1.19 -0.31 32.95
N LYS A 78 -2.08 0.61 32.57
CA LYS A 78 -1.83 1.64 31.54
C LYS A 78 -0.70 2.57 31.96
N GLN A 79 -0.74 3.10 33.18
CA GLN A 79 0.30 3.97 33.74
C GLN A 79 1.66 3.28 33.78
N ASN A 80 1.73 2.05 34.28
CA ASN A 80 2.98 1.28 34.29
C ASN A 80 3.51 1.04 32.88
N ARG A 81 2.64 0.72 31.91
CA ARG A 81 3.04 0.52 30.51
C ARG A 81 3.56 1.81 29.88
N ALA A 82 2.90 2.94 30.13
CA ALA A 82 3.32 4.24 29.66
C ALA A 82 4.67 4.65 30.27
N SER A 83 4.84 4.49 31.58
CA SER A 83 6.12 4.76 32.26
C SER A 83 7.24 3.86 31.74
N TRP A 84 6.96 2.58 31.52
CA TRP A 84 7.94 1.66 30.96
C TRP A 84 8.35 2.08 29.55
N TYR A 85 7.38 2.41 28.68
CA TYR A 85 7.68 2.89 27.32
C TYR A 85 8.49 4.18 27.34
N LYS A 86 8.14 5.15 28.20
CA LYS A 86 8.89 6.41 28.34
C LYS A 86 10.35 6.14 28.70
N ASN A 87 10.60 5.24 29.66
CA ASN A 87 11.94 4.90 30.13
C ASN A 87 12.69 3.95 29.18
N ASN A 88 12.01 3.29 28.24
CA ASN A 88 12.59 2.31 27.31
C ASN A 88 12.33 2.67 25.84
N ARG A 89 12.08 3.96 25.56
CA ARG A 89 11.61 4.43 24.25
C ARG A 89 12.58 4.03 23.15
N ASP A 90 13.87 4.28 23.34
CA ASP A 90 14.89 4.02 22.33
C ASP A 90 15.03 2.52 22.07
N LYS A 91 14.94 1.69 23.12
CA LYS A 91 14.92 0.24 22.99
C LYS A 91 13.70 -0.24 22.19
N SER A 92 12.53 0.31 22.44
CA SER A 92 11.32 -0.01 21.67
C SER A 92 11.45 0.41 20.22
N LEU A 93 11.95 1.61 19.94
CA LEU A 93 12.15 2.11 18.57
C LEU A 93 13.17 1.28 17.81
N LEU A 94 14.30 0.93 18.44
CA LEU A 94 15.33 0.08 17.86
C LEU A 94 14.77 -1.31 17.54
N SER A 95 13.99 -1.89 18.46
CA SER A 95 13.32 -3.18 18.23
C SER A 95 12.31 -3.09 17.09
N SER A 96 11.51 -2.03 17.00
CA SER A 96 10.58 -1.83 15.89
C SER A 96 11.29 -1.63 14.56
N LYS A 97 12.44 -0.94 14.55
CA LYS A 97 13.30 -0.79 13.37
C LYS A 97 13.81 -2.16 12.89
N LYS A 98 14.44 -2.93 13.78
CA LYS A 98 14.92 -4.30 13.48
C LYS A 98 13.79 -5.20 12.99
N TRP A 99 12.60 -5.10 13.59
CA TRP A 99 11.45 -5.88 13.15
C TRP A 99 11.04 -5.53 11.71
N ARG A 100 10.97 -4.23 11.36
CA ARG A 100 10.64 -3.79 10.00
C ARG A 100 11.70 -4.24 8.98
N GLU A 101 12.97 -4.14 9.34
CA GLU A 101 14.10 -4.57 8.49
C GLU A 101 14.07 -6.09 8.24
N ASN A 102 13.76 -6.88 9.27
CA ASN A 102 13.71 -8.33 9.18
C ASN A 102 12.37 -8.87 8.64
N ASN A 103 11.33 -8.03 8.49
CA ASN A 103 10.00 -8.45 8.05
C ASN A 103 9.44 -7.51 6.95
N PRO A 104 10.17 -7.28 5.85
CA PRO A 104 9.77 -6.32 4.82
C PRO A 104 8.45 -6.72 4.14
N GLU A 105 8.21 -8.02 3.94
CA GLU A 105 6.96 -8.52 3.37
C GLU A 105 5.76 -8.24 4.27
N LYS A 106 5.86 -8.50 5.58
CA LYS A 106 4.78 -8.18 6.53
C LYS A 106 4.51 -6.68 6.61
N VAL A 107 5.53 -5.85 6.47
CA VAL A 107 5.35 -4.38 6.40
C VAL A 107 4.57 -4.01 5.13
N LYS A 108 4.92 -4.58 3.98
CA LYS A 108 4.19 -4.37 2.72
C LYS A 108 2.74 -4.86 2.82
N ASP A 109 2.51 -6.04 3.36
CA ASP A 109 1.18 -6.62 3.52
C ASP A 109 0.32 -5.82 4.48
N ASN A 110 0.87 -5.37 5.61
CA ASN A 110 0.19 -4.48 6.54
C ASN A 110 -0.17 -3.15 5.87
N SER A 111 0.75 -2.55 5.11
CA SER A 111 0.50 -1.33 4.36
C SER A 111 -0.61 -1.52 3.32
N LYS A 112 -0.57 -2.62 2.56
CA LYS A 112 -1.60 -2.97 1.58
C LYS A 112 -2.96 -3.20 2.23
N SER A 113 -3.00 -3.96 3.33
CA SER A 113 -4.21 -4.22 4.11
C SER A 113 -4.81 -2.92 4.66
N TRP A 114 -3.97 -2.03 5.20
CA TRP A 114 -4.39 -0.73 5.68
C TRP A 114 -4.94 0.14 4.55
N ASN A 115 -4.23 0.24 3.41
CA ASN A 115 -4.69 1.00 2.25
C ASN A 115 -6.03 0.49 1.71
N ASN A 116 -6.22 -0.83 1.66
CA ASN A 116 -7.47 -1.43 1.21
C ASN A 116 -8.63 -1.13 2.16
N LYS A 117 -8.42 -1.28 3.47
CA LYS A 117 -9.44 -0.99 4.49
C LYS A 117 -9.77 0.49 4.59
N ASN A 118 -8.80 1.37 4.30
CA ASN A 118 -8.92 2.82 4.45
C ASN A 118 -9.03 3.53 3.10
N LYS A 119 -9.45 2.84 2.04
CA LYS A 119 -9.50 3.37 0.68
C LYS A 119 -10.34 4.65 0.57
N GLU A 120 -11.48 4.68 1.25
CA GLU A 120 -12.37 5.86 1.28
C GLU A 120 -11.75 7.03 2.02
N TYR A 121 -11.15 6.77 3.19
CA TYR A 121 -10.42 7.77 3.98
C TYR A 121 -9.27 8.39 3.16
N ILE A 122 -8.48 7.55 2.48
CA ILE A 122 -7.38 8.00 1.61
C ILE A 122 -7.94 8.86 0.47
N SER A 123 -8.99 8.41 -0.21
CA SER A 123 -9.65 9.16 -1.29
C SER A 123 -10.15 10.53 -0.82
N GLN A 124 -10.78 10.60 0.36
CA GLN A 124 -11.25 11.84 0.95
C GLN A 124 -10.09 12.80 1.24
N LYS A 125 -9.01 12.28 1.84
CA LYS A 125 -7.80 13.08 2.15
C LYS A 125 -7.07 13.54 0.90
N ASP A 126 -7.00 12.70 -0.14
CA ASP A 126 -6.41 13.08 -1.42
C ASP A 126 -7.24 14.17 -2.13
N LYS A 127 -8.57 14.09 -2.05
CA LYS A 127 -9.46 15.13 -2.57
C LYS A 127 -9.28 16.45 -1.82
N GLU A 128 -9.21 16.40 -0.49
CA GLU A 128 -8.92 17.56 0.37
C GLU A 128 -7.56 18.19 0.00
N ARG A 129 -6.52 17.37 -0.08
CA ARG A 129 -5.17 17.78 -0.50
C ARG A 129 -5.18 18.43 -1.88
N TYR A 130 -5.88 17.83 -2.85
CA TYR A 130 -5.99 18.39 -4.20
C TYR A 130 -6.70 19.75 -4.20
N ASN A 131 -7.82 19.87 -3.49
CA ASN A 131 -8.58 21.12 -3.41
C ASN A 131 -7.77 22.23 -2.75
N ASN A 132 -7.08 21.94 -1.65
CA ASN A 132 -6.24 22.90 -0.93
C ASN A 132 -4.99 23.32 -1.71
N ASN A 133 -4.58 22.53 -2.72
CA ASN A 133 -3.36 22.77 -3.51
C ASN A 133 -3.65 22.81 -5.01
N LYS A 134 -4.85 23.24 -5.40
CA LYS A 134 -5.33 23.18 -6.80
C LYS A 134 -4.39 23.91 -7.77
N GLU A 135 -3.89 25.06 -7.37
CA GLU A 135 -2.96 25.86 -8.18
C GLU A 135 -1.62 25.14 -8.40
N TYR A 136 -1.05 24.56 -7.33
CA TYR A 136 0.18 23.78 -7.41
C TYR A 136 0.05 22.61 -8.42
N PHE A 137 -1.04 21.83 -8.33
CA PHE A 137 -1.27 20.73 -9.26
C PHE A 137 -1.52 21.20 -10.70
N SER A 138 -2.22 22.32 -10.88
CA SER A 138 -2.42 22.94 -12.20
C SER A 138 -1.10 23.37 -12.83
N ASN A 139 -0.27 24.11 -12.09
CA ASN A 139 1.03 24.57 -12.56
C ASN A 139 1.98 23.41 -12.86
N LYS A 140 1.98 22.38 -12.02
CA LYS A 140 2.72 21.13 -12.27
C LYS A 140 2.27 20.44 -13.56
N ASN A 141 0.96 20.34 -13.81
CA ASN A 141 0.43 19.73 -15.04
C ASN A 141 0.75 20.58 -16.28
N LYS A 142 0.68 21.92 -16.19
CA LYS A 142 1.09 22.83 -17.27
C LYS A 142 2.56 22.64 -17.63
N LYS A 143 3.44 22.61 -16.62
CA LYS A 143 4.88 22.37 -16.81
C LYS A 143 5.13 21.02 -17.50
N TRP A 144 4.49 19.95 -17.01
CA TRP A 144 4.62 18.62 -17.62
C TRP A 144 4.17 18.60 -19.09
N CYS A 145 3.04 19.24 -19.43
CA CYS A 145 2.56 19.32 -20.82
C CYS A 145 3.54 20.08 -21.73
N LYS A 146 4.18 21.14 -21.23
CA LYS A 146 5.18 21.92 -21.98
C LYS A 146 6.44 21.10 -22.23
N GLU A 147 6.88 20.34 -21.24
CA GLU A 147 8.07 19.48 -21.32
C GLU A 147 7.82 18.16 -22.09
N ASN A 148 6.56 17.72 -22.19
CA ASN A 148 6.18 16.43 -22.80
C ASN A 148 5.02 16.58 -23.82
N PRO A 149 5.20 17.36 -24.90
CA PRO A 149 4.13 17.70 -25.83
C PRO A 149 3.54 16.48 -26.56
N GLU A 150 4.36 15.49 -26.91
CA GLU A 150 3.90 14.26 -27.59
C GLU A 150 3.04 13.39 -26.66
N LYS A 151 3.49 13.14 -25.43
CA LYS A 151 2.73 12.40 -24.42
C LYS A 151 1.42 13.12 -24.05
N ALA A 152 1.42 14.45 -24.02
CA ALA A 152 0.21 15.24 -23.81
C ALA A 152 -0.79 15.06 -24.98
N ARG A 153 -0.31 15.03 -26.22
CA ARG A 153 -1.13 14.77 -27.41
C ARG A 153 -1.75 13.37 -27.37
N GLU A 154 -0.95 12.35 -27.06
CA GLU A 154 -1.41 10.96 -26.91
C GLU A 154 -2.46 10.81 -25.80
N ARG A 155 -2.21 11.39 -24.62
CA ARG A 155 -3.20 11.47 -23.52
C ARG A 155 -4.50 12.11 -23.99
N GLY A 156 -4.41 13.15 -24.81
CA GLY A 156 -5.56 13.82 -25.43
C GLY A 156 -6.33 12.95 -26.44
N LYS A 157 -5.64 12.12 -27.24
CA LYS A 157 -6.26 11.13 -28.14
C LYS A 157 -7.03 10.07 -27.33
N ARG A 158 -6.36 9.41 -26.38
CA ARG A 158 -6.96 8.38 -25.51
C ARG A 158 -8.20 8.88 -24.75
N ARG A 159 -8.16 10.12 -24.25
CA ARG A 159 -9.31 10.76 -23.57
C ARG A 159 -10.52 10.92 -24.51
N ARG A 160 -10.30 11.32 -25.76
CA ARG A 160 -11.37 11.51 -26.75
C ARG A 160 -12.01 10.17 -27.12
N ALA A 161 -11.19 9.15 -27.38
CA ALA A 161 -11.64 7.78 -27.64
C ALA A 161 -12.49 7.22 -26.49
N LYS A 162 -12.00 7.33 -25.24
CA LYS A 162 -12.72 6.87 -24.04
C LYS A 162 -14.07 7.59 -23.84
N LYS A 163 -14.15 8.91 -24.11
CA LYS A 163 -15.41 9.67 -24.00
C LYS A 163 -16.49 9.13 -24.97
N LYS A 164 -16.07 8.53 -26.08
CA LYS A 164 -16.95 7.93 -27.08
C LYS A 164 -17.13 6.42 -26.91
N ASN A 165 -16.51 5.82 -25.89
CA ASN A 165 -16.47 4.37 -25.66
C ASN A 165 -15.89 3.58 -26.84
N ILE A 166 -14.94 4.18 -27.56
CA ILE A 166 -14.28 3.59 -28.72
C ILE A 166 -12.88 3.16 -28.30
N ASN A 167 -12.51 1.90 -28.57
CA ASN A 167 -11.15 1.40 -28.36
C ASN A 167 -10.34 1.56 -29.65
N GLU A 168 -9.47 2.56 -29.70
CA GLU A 168 -8.54 2.75 -30.81
C GLU A 168 -7.31 1.88 -30.58
N ASN A 169 -7.24 0.71 -31.22
CA ASN A 169 -6.05 -0.14 -31.23
C ASN A 169 -5.10 0.24 -32.39
N TYR A 170 -4.78 1.53 -32.50
CA TYR A 170 -3.89 2.06 -33.53
C TYR A 170 -2.51 2.32 -32.92
N THR A 171 -1.54 1.53 -33.35
CA THR A 171 -0.19 1.46 -32.78
C THR A 171 0.80 2.38 -33.51
N ILE A 172 1.99 2.57 -32.93
CA ILE A 172 3.10 3.29 -33.60
C ILE A 172 3.50 2.57 -34.90
N THR A 173 3.42 1.23 -34.92
CA THR A 173 3.68 0.44 -36.13
C THR A 173 2.62 0.68 -37.21
N ASP A 174 1.35 0.85 -36.84
CA ASP A 174 0.28 1.19 -37.79
C ASP A 174 0.46 2.58 -38.40
N GLU A 175 0.94 3.54 -37.60
CA GLU A 175 1.33 4.88 -38.04
C GLU A 175 2.43 4.81 -39.11
N GLN A 176 3.48 4.02 -38.89
CA GLN A 176 4.56 3.83 -39.87
C GLN A 176 4.08 3.15 -41.16
N ILE A 177 3.22 2.12 -41.04
CA ILE A 177 2.60 1.46 -42.20
C ILE A 177 1.78 2.46 -43.00
N THR A 178 0.94 3.25 -42.33
CA THR A 178 0.08 4.25 -42.97
C THR A 178 0.93 5.29 -43.70
N LEU A 179 1.96 5.84 -43.03
CA LEU A 179 2.95 6.76 -43.63
C LEU A 179 3.56 6.23 -44.93
N LYS A 180 4.02 4.97 -44.90
CA LYS A 180 4.66 4.31 -46.03
C LYS A 180 3.68 4.05 -47.18
N GLU A 181 2.49 3.52 -46.91
CA GLU A 181 1.51 3.16 -47.94
C GLU A 181 0.92 4.38 -48.67
N PHE A 182 0.95 5.55 -48.05
CA PHE A 182 0.57 6.82 -48.67
C PHE A 182 1.77 7.62 -49.19
N ASN A 183 2.95 7.01 -49.28
CA ASN A 183 4.18 7.60 -49.82
C ASN A 183 4.56 8.93 -49.17
N TYR A 184 4.28 9.10 -47.87
CA TYR A 184 4.55 10.34 -47.13
C TYR A 184 3.96 11.58 -47.83
N LYS A 185 2.75 11.46 -48.38
CA LYS A 185 2.03 12.56 -49.03
C LYS A 185 0.58 12.62 -48.56
N CYS A 186 0.05 13.84 -48.51
CA CYS A 186 -1.36 14.09 -48.27
C CYS A 186 -2.18 13.43 -49.38
N TYR A 187 -3.15 12.59 -49.01
CA TYR A 187 -4.00 11.92 -49.98
C TYR A 187 -4.83 12.91 -50.83
N ASN A 188 -5.24 14.03 -50.24
CA ASN A 188 -6.11 14.97 -50.93
C ASN A 188 -5.37 15.89 -51.92
N CYS A 189 -4.22 16.45 -51.50
CA CYS A 189 -3.50 17.49 -52.25
C CYS A 189 -2.03 17.18 -52.55
N GLU A 190 -1.56 15.98 -52.21
CA GLU A 190 -0.19 15.49 -52.49
C GLU A 190 0.97 16.22 -51.80
N SER A 191 0.68 17.25 -50.99
CA SER A 191 1.68 17.92 -50.16
C SER A 191 2.35 16.93 -49.20
N ASN A 192 3.66 17.08 -48.99
CA ASN A 192 4.44 16.33 -48.00
C ASN A 192 4.69 17.13 -46.70
N ASN A 193 4.10 18.32 -46.58
CA ASN A 193 4.32 19.22 -45.46
C ASN A 193 3.27 19.04 -44.36
N LYS A 194 3.71 19.03 -43.10
CA LYS A 194 2.87 18.97 -41.88
C LYS A 194 1.78 17.89 -41.98
N LEU A 195 2.22 16.66 -42.26
CA LEU A 195 1.35 15.50 -42.39
C LEU A 195 0.82 15.05 -41.03
N GLU A 196 -0.44 14.67 -41.01
CA GLU A 196 -1.15 14.15 -39.86
C GLU A 196 -1.97 12.94 -40.30
N ILE A 197 -2.06 11.93 -39.43
CA ILE A 197 -3.00 10.82 -39.60
C ILE A 197 -4.37 11.28 -39.15
N ASP A 198 -5.36 11.08 -40.03
CA ASP A 198 -6.76 11.39 -39.81
C ASP A 198 -7.62 10.14 -39.95
N HIS A 199 -8.81 10.18 -39.37
CA HIS A 199 -9.84 9.17 -39.55
C HIS A 199 -10.58 9.42 -40.87
N HIS A 200 -10.53 8.49 -41.81
CA HIS A 200 -11.30 8.55 -43.05
C HIS A 200 -12.80 8.72 -42.74
N LEU A 201 -13.35 7.84 -41.90
CA LEU A 201 -14.65 7.93 -41.26
C LEU A 201 -14.49 8.48 -39.84
N CYS A 202 -15.22 9.54 -39.53
CA CYS A 202 -14.97 10.34 -38.34
C CYS A 202 -15.21 9.59 -37.02
N LEU A 203 -14.36 9.87 -36.01
CA LEU A 203 -14.53 9.37 -34.64
C LEU A 203 -15.88 9.75 -34.01
N ASN A 204 -16.44 10.90 -34.40
CA ASN A 204 -17.74 11.36 -33.89
C ASN A 204 -18.89 10.42 -34.27
N ASP A 205 -18.76 9.73 -35.41
CA ASP A 205 -19.77 8.83 -35.97
C ASP A 205 -19.55 7.38 -35.51
N GLY A 206 -18.61 7.15 -34.58
CA GLY A 206 -18.37 5.82 -33.99
C GLY A 206 -17.21 5.05 -34.61
N TYR A 207 -16.53 5.60 -35.62
CA TYR A 207 -15.48 4.86 -36.34
C TYR A 207 -14.11 5.00 -35.67
N PRO A 208 -13.49 3.91 -35.18
CA PRO A 208 -12.17 3.95 -34.56
C PRO A 208 -11.07 4.26 -35.57
N LEU A 209 -9.93 4.76 -35.09
CA LEU A 209 -8.71 4.74 -35.88
C LEU A 209 -8.21 3.30 -36.00
N THR A 210 -8.09 2.82 -37.23
CA THR A 210 -7.54 1.50 -37.59
C THR A 210 -6.81 1.64 -38.92
N LEU A 211 -6.04 0.65 -39.35
CA LEU A 211 -5.42 0.65 -40.69
C LEU A 211 -6.45 0.77 -41.83
N GLN A 212 -7.68 0.29 -41.62
CA GLN A 212 -8.80 0.43 -42.58
C GLN A 212 -9.38 1.84 -42.63
N ASN A 213 -9.16 2.64 -41.59
CA ASN A 213 -9.76 3.95 -41.42
C ASN A 213 -8.72 5.09 -41.33
N ALA A 214 -7.42 4.78 -41.40
CA ALA A 214 -6.36 5.77 -41.27
C ALA A 214 -5.97 6.34 -42.65
N VAL A 215 -6.01 7.67 -42.79
CA VAL A 215 -5.59 8.38 -44.00
C VAL A 215 -4.57 9.46 -43.64
N ILE A 216 -3.63 9.74 -44.54
CA ILE A 216 -2.70 10.86 -44.37
C ILE A 216 -3.28 12.11 -45.01
N LEU A 217 -3.37 13.18 -44.24
CA LEU A 217 -3.70 14.51 -44.74
C LEU A 217 -2.67 15.52 -44.24
N CYS A 218 -2.38 16.54 -45.03
CA CYS A 218 -1.67 17.71 -44.50
C CYS A 218 -2.62 18.48 -43.58
N LYS A 219 -2.05 19.20 -42.59
CA LYS A 219 -2.81 19.98 -41.61
C LYS A 219 -3.94 20.85 -42.22
N PRO A 220 -3.74 21.58 -43.33
CA PRO A 220 -4.83 22.33 -43.99
C PRO A 220 -5.98 21.45 -44.47
N CYS A 221 -5.68 20.34 -45.16
CA CYS A 221 -6.71 19.41 -45.64
C CYS A 221 -7.43 18.71 -44.49
N ASN A 222 -6.69 18.29 -43.46
CA ASN A 222 -7.25 17.68 -42.25
C ASN A 222 -8.24 18.64 -41.55
N SER A 223 -7.84 19.90 -41.40
CA SER A 223 -8.70 20.95 -40.81
C SER A 223 -9.94 21.23 -41.68
N SER A 224 -9.79 21.25 -43.00
CA SER A 224 -10.90 21.43 -43.95
C SER A 224 -11.89 20.26 -43.96
N LYS A 225 -11.39 19.02 -43.75
CA LYS A 225 -12.22 17.83 -43.61
C LYS A 225 -13.01 17.88 -42.31
N GLY A 226 -12.32 18.08 -41.18
CA GLY A 226 -12.94 18.08 -39.86
C GLY A 226 -13.80 16.83 -39.65
N SER A 227 -15.08 17.02 -39.34
CA SER A 227 -16.06 15.94 -39.15
C SER A 227 -16.91 15.62 -40.39
N LYS A 228 -16.58 16.17 -41.57
CA LYS A 228 -17.35 15.90 -42.80
C LYS A 228 -17.23 14.42 -43.19
N SER A 229 -18.33 13.86 -43.69
CA SER A 229 -18.29 12.53 -44.30
C SER A 229 -17.38 12.53 -45.54
N PRO A 230 -16.77 11.39 -45.91
CA PRO A 230 -15.89 11.30 -47.08
C PRO A 230 -16.53 11.79 -48.38
N ASN A 231 -17.84 11.53 -48.57
CA ASN A 231 -18.62 11.97 -49.73
C ASN A 231 -18.65 13.50 -49.89
N ASN A 232 -18.57 14.24 -48.77
CA ASN A 232 -18.62 15.69 -48.73
C ASN A 232 -17.23 16.34 -48.74
N PHE A 233 -16.16 15.54 -48.80
CA PHE A 233 -14.79 16.04 -48.78
C PHE A 233 -13.97 15.62 -50.00
N TYR A 234 -14.12 14.37 -50.46
CA TYR A 234 -13.43 13.85 -51.64
C TYR A 234 -14.35 13.88 -52.86
N SER A 235 -13.76 14.00 -54.06
CA SER A 235 -14.49 13.70 -55.29
C SER A 235 -14.82 12.21 -55.36
N LYS A 236 -15.88 11.83 -56.10
CA LYS A 236 -16.31 10.42 -56.25
C LYS A 236 -15.16 9.50 -56.69
N ILE A 237 -14.34 9.95 -57.64
CA ILE A 237 -13.19 9.20 -58.15
C ILE A 237 -12.13 9.00 -57.07
N LYS A 238 -11.74 10.06 -56.35
CA LYS A 238 -10.78 9.96 -55.24
C LYS A 238 -11.31 9.05 -54.15
N LEU A 239 -12.58 9.17 -53.78
CA LEU A 239 -13.16 8.32 -52.75
C LEU A 239 -13.08 6.83 -53.10
N GLN A 240 -13.41 6.46 -54.35
CA GLN A 240 -13.32 5.08 -54.81
C GLN A 240 -11.88 4.55 -54.74
N ILE A 241 -10.91 5.35 -55.17
CA ILE A 241 -9.48 4.99 -55.11
C ILE A 241 -9.04 4.81 -53.65
N LEU A 242 -9.45 5.71 -52.76
CA LEU A 242 -9.11 5.65 -51.34
C LEU A 242 -9.67 4.39 -50.68
N GLN A 243 -10.95 4.08 -50.92
CA GLN A 243 -11.59 2.88 -50.37
C GLN A 243 -10.87 1.60 -50.83
N ASN A 244 -10.54 1.50 -52.12
CA ASN A 244 -9.77 0.39 -52.66
C ASN A 244 -8.36 0.29 -52.02
N LYS A 245 -7.69 1.42 -51.79
CA LYS A 245 -6.38 1.44 -51.12
C LYS A 245 -6.50 1.01 -49.66
N LEU A 246 -7.44 1.55 -48.88
CA LEU A 246 -7.64 1.20 -47.47
C LEU A 246 -7.98 -0.29 -47.31
N GLN A 247 -8.80 -0.85 -48.20
CA GLN A 247 -9.09 -2.28 -48.23
C GLN A 247 -7.83 -3.11 -48.48
N LYS A 248 -6.98 -2.72 -49.44
CA LYS A 248 -5.70 -3.39 -49.73
C LYS A 248 -4.70 -3.32 -48.57
N ILE A 249 -4.59 -2.17 -47.90
CA ILE A 249 -3.73 -2.00 -46.72
C ILE A 249 -4.22 -2.95 -45.62
N SER A 250 -5.52 -2.97 -45.38
CA SER A 250 -6.09 -3.85 -44.37
C SER A 250 -5.82 -5.33 -44.66
N THR A 251 -6.04 -5.80 -45.89
CA THR A 251 -5.83 -7.21 -46.22
C THR A 251 -4.35 -7.60 -46.16
N LYS A 252 -3.46 -6.70 -46.60
CA LYS A 252 -2.01 -6.89 -46.57
C LYS A 252 -1.46 -7.05 -45.14
N TYR A 253 -2.01 -6.29 -44.19
CA TYR A 253 -1.51 -6.26 -42.81
C TYR A 253 -2.41 -6.97 -41.79
N ALA A 254 -3.47 -7.66 -42.25
CA ALA A 254 -4.39 -8.44 -41.41
C ALA A 254 -3.70 -9.59 -40.63
N LYS A 255 -2.46 -9.97 -40.97
CA LYS A 255 -1.72 -11.10 -40.38
C LYS A 255 -0.78 -10.76 -39.20
N ASN A 256 -0.73 -9.52 -38.73
CA ASN A 256 0.06 -9.14 -37.55
C ASN A 256 -0.73 -9.20 -36.23
N CYS A 257 -1.89 -9.87 -36.24
CA CYS A 257 -2.73 -10.12 -35.06
C CYS A 257 -2.87 -11.64 -34.82
N ILE A 258 -1.78 -12.29 -34.42
CA ILE A 258 -1.79 -13.52 -33.59
C ILE A 258 -0.73 -13.30 -32.50
#